data_AF-A0AA36BFS3-F1
#
_entry.id   AF-A0AA36BFS3-F1
#
_cell.length_a   1.000
_cell.length_b   1.000
_cell.length_c   1.000
_cell.angle_alpha   90.00
_cell.angle_beta   90.00
_cell.angle_gamma   90.00
#
_symmetry.space_group_name_H-M   'P 1'
#
loop_
_entity.id
_entity.type
_entity.pdbx_description
1 polymer ?
#
loop_
_entity_poly.entity_id
_entity_poly.type
_entity_poly.pdbx_seq_one_letter_code
_entity_poly.pdbx_strand_id
1 'polypeptide(L)'
;MTLGLTEPFPPYDLTNLAQKNSKVCVVSIIGKSRYSAFSSKASLLNPSIGKDVFKSLDESFVNGIAEDEIEYYYDTSNHVVYLHYSSLLDSYRLATLCQKLDTDVAQQDFHTIWETEEFHHAKTWLLLFCVSHIVLLVHPGSSFDTSFIRIFRILDTLRVQLLSVMSEQLQGLHISKEWYLSARPCSPRVLFVFQTTLLDISTEDNDMKPRSQRNPPLKRLQHAMEDQIYRLLRKSRVITNISNNSLFAVPANQEFVFINSRRSDSSDPVAYFLLQLRNTHTVNKDGEPMKGKSYQTSRRTNQGSPGRTDNLSHTTSLNKCSSSDNSFHDFLWPHIELAFNKGFDDNVGKRQVPALFEMATASTWFTLASKLYQLYFNELSDTKAQSFFNKMRTKLDVDIRFSENRCNKVLPVAETAYQEGLPTHYTNSYHLSKFNQAKRVFAQYARGAAYKKYLCQLEEACEKWWKSGRQLCEEINYESNRTALCEPVTSSSRCH
;
A
#
# COMPACT_ATOMS: atom_id res chain seq x y z
N MET A 1 -5.29 -11.68 -31.44
CA MET A 1 -4.16 -11.69 -30.49
C MET A 1 -4.31 -10.45 -29.62
N THR A 2 -5.11 -10.54 -28.56
CA THR A 2 -5.25 -9.49 -27.56
C THR A 2 -3.98 -9.50 -26.70
N LEU A 3 -3.27 -8.37 -26.67
CA LEU A 3 -2.19 -8.15 -25.71
C LEU A 3 -2.78 -8.36 -24.31
N GLY A 4 -2.23 -9.30 -23.55
CA GLY A 4 -2.69 -9.64 -22.20
C GLY A 4 -2.26 -8.56 -21.20
N LEU A 5 -2.90 -7.39 -21.28
CA LEU A 5 -2.73 -6.27 -20.37
C LEU A 5 -3.71 -6.41 -19.18
N THR A 6 -3.42 -5.69 -18.10
CA THR A 6 -4.35 -5.51 -16.99
C THR A 6 -5.56 -4.68 -17.42
N GLU A 7 -6.70 -4.92 -16.78
CA GLU A 7 -7.93 -4.14 -16.95
C GLU A 7 -8.35 -3.49 -15.63
N PRO A 8 -9.03 -2.34 -15.64
CA PRO A 8 -9.53 -1.73 -14.41
C PRO A 8 -10.68 -2.53 -13.79
N PHE A 9 -10.73 -2.53 -12.47
CA PHE A 9 -11.75 -3.24 -11.70
C PHE A 9 -12.74 -2.23 -11.07
N PRO A 10 -14.06 -2.47 -11.14
CA PRO A 10 -14.75 -3.62 -11.71
C PRO A 10 -14.81 -3.61 -13.25
N PRO A 11 -14.93 -4.78 -13.90
CA PRO A 11 -15.02 -4.85 -15.37
C PRO A 11 -16.26 -4.11 -15.88
N TYR A 12 -16.08 -3.29 -16.92
CA TYR A 12 -17.17 -2.55 -17.55
C TYR A 12 -18.19 -3.46 -18.27
N ASP A 13 -17.75 -4.63 -18.74
CA ASP A 13 -18.62 -5.59 -19.45
C ASP A 13 -18.31 -7.05 -19.07
N LEU A 14 -19.27 -7.70 -18.40
CA LEU A 14 -19.21 -9.10 -18.00
C LEU A 14 -19.57 -10.07 -19.15
N THR A 15 -20.06 -9.56 -20.28
CA THR A 15 -20.55 -10.39 -21.40
C THR A 15 -19.41 -11.00 -22.22
N ASN A 16 -18.23 -10.38 -22.26
CA ASN A 16 -17.05 -10.89 -23.00
C ASN A 16 -16.09 -11.76 -22.18
N LEU A 17 -16.45 -12.11 -20.94
CA LEU A 17 -15.58 -12.92 -20.08
C LEU A 17 -15.36 -14.32 -20.68
N ALA A 18 -14.10 -14.65 -20.97
CA ALA A 18 -13.72 -15.99 -21.41
C ALA A 18 -13.97 -17.02 -20.29
N GLN A 19 -14.41 -18.24 -20.63
CA GLN A 19 -14.61 -19.35 -19.68
C GLN A 19 -15.46 -19.00 -18.44
N LYS A 20 -16.66 -18.44 -18.64
CA LYS A 20 -17.58 -18.00 -17.56
C LYS A 20 -17.88 -19.04 -16.47
N ASN A 21 -17.85 -20.32 -16.81
CA ASN A 21 -18.26 -21.42 -15.94
C ASN A 21 -17.09 -22.12 -15.23
N SER A 22 -15.83 -21.72 -15.48
CA SER A 22 -14.71 -22.29 -14.73
C SER A 22 -14.68 -21.74 -13.31
N LYS A 23 -14.37 -22.61 -12.34
CA LYS A 23 -14.11 -22.19 -10.96
C LYS A 23 -12.82 -21.38 -10.94
N VAL A 24 -12.80 -20.29 -10.18
CA VAL A 24 -11.65 -19.38 -10.16
C VAL A 24 -11.07 -19.22 -8.76
N CYS A 25 -9.74 -19.20 -8.68
CA CYS A 25 -9.01 -18.79 -7.49
C CYS A 25 -8.67 -17.31 -7.59
N VAL A 26 -8.71 -16.58 -6.47
CA VAL A 26 -8.54 -15.11 -6.47
C VAL A 26 -7.37 -14.75 -5.58
N VAL A 27 -6.40 -14.05 -6.16
CA VAL A 27 -5.15 -13.62 -5.52
C VAL A 27 -5.08 -12.10 -5.56
N SER A 28 -5.25 -11.44 -4.42
CA SER A 28 -5.04 -9.99 -4.31
C SER A 28 -3.61 -9.64 -3.93
N ILE A 29 -3.08 -8.56 -4.50
CA ILE A 29 -1.78 -7.98 -4.19
C ILE A 29 -2.01 -6.62 -3.54
N ILE A 30 -1.60 -6.51 -2.27
CA ILE A 30 -1.66 -5.29 -1.47
C ILE A 30 -0.31 -5.02 -0.82
N GLY A 31 -0.11 -3.82 -0.28
CA GLY A 31 1.08 -3.47 0.51
C GLY A 31 1.74 -2.20 0.03
N LYS A 32 3.07 -2.13 0.15
CA LYS A 32 3.87 -0.96 -0.21
C LYS A 32 4.84 -1.28 -1.34
N SER A 33 5.21 -0.27 -2.12
CA SER A 33 6.26 -0.36 -3.14
C SER A 33 7.33 0.70 -2.96
N ARG A 34 8.52 0.39 -3.50
CA ARG A 34 9.58 1.38 -3.69
C ARG A 34 9.27 2.29 -4.85
N TYR A 35 9.89 3.46 -4.85
CA TYR A 35 9.94 4.30 -6.04
C TYR A 35 10.82 3.61 -7.09
N SER A 36 10.19 3.08 -8.13
CA SER A 36 10.84 2.44 -9.28
C SER A 36 10.00 2.74 -10.51
N ALA A 37 10.65 3.12 -11.61
CA ALA A 37 9.96 3.39 -12.88
C ALA A 37 9.54 2.11 -13.62
N PHE A 38 10.13 0.96 -13.27
CA PHE A 38 10.05 -0.26 -14.06
C PHE A 38 9.56 -1.48 -13.27
N SER A 39 9.21 -1.30 -11.99
CA SER A 39 8.70 -2.39 -11.15
C SER A 39 7.57 -1.92 -10.25
N SER A 40 6.47 -2.67 -10.29
CA SER A 40 5.32 -2.55 -9.40
C SER A 40 5.36 -3.63 -8.32
N LYS A 41 4.41 -3.57 -7.37
CA LYS A 41 4.24 -4.61 -6.34
C LYS A 41 3.98 -5.99 -6.95
N ALA A 42 3.29 -6.03 -8.09
CA ALA A 42 2.90 -7.24 -8.79
C ALA A 42 3.95 -7.75 -9.80
N SER A 43 5.05 -7.01 -10.06
CA SER A 43 6.08 -7.46 -11.01
C SER A 43 6.72 -8.80 -10.65
N LEU A 44 6.71 -9.21 -9.37
CA LEU A 44 7.18 -10.52 -8.93
C LEU A 44 6.33 -11.68 -9.50
N LEU A 45 5.08 -11.41 -9.90
CA LEU A 45 4.18 -12.40 -10.51
C LEU A 45 4.45 -12.61 -12.00
N ASN A 46 5.02 -11.63 -12.71
CA ASN A 46 5.22 -11.73 -14.16
C ASN A 46 6.02 -12.98 -14.56
N PRO A 47 7.14 -13.32 -13.88
CA PRO A 47 7.86 -14.57 -14.14
C PRO A 47 7.02 -15.83 -13.83
N SER A 48 6.19 -15.80 -12.79
CA SER A 48 5.32 -16.92 -12.40
C SER A 48 4.19 -17.14 -13.41
N ILE A 49 3.67 -16.07 -14.02
CA ILE A 49 2.62 -16.13 -15.06
C ILE A 49 3.24 -16.45 -16.43
N GLY A 50 4.56 -16.24 -16.59
CA GLY A 50 5.25 -16.37 -17.87
C GLY A 50 4.89 -15.26 -18.87
N LYS A 51 4.28 -14.17 -18.39
CA LYS A 51 3.85 -13.01 -19.18
C LYS A 51 4.14 -11.73 -18.40
N ASP A 52 4.58 -10.71 -19.12
CA ASP A 52 4.86 -9.39 -18.54
C ASP A 52 3.59 -8.53 -18.51
N VAL A 53 2.71 -8.85 -17.56
CA VAL A 53 1.37 -8.26 -17.42
C VAL A 53 1.43 -6.99 -16.57
N PHE A 54 2.03 -7.08 -15.39
CA PHE A 54 2.09 -5.98 -14.43
C PHE A 54 3.35 -5.13 -14.68
N LYS A 55 3.24 -4.15 -15.57
CA LYS A 55 4.31 -3.20 -15.88
C LYS A 55 4.12 -1.92 -15.08
N SER A 56 5.23 -1.30 -14.66
CA SER A 56 5.24 0.00 -13.96
C SER A 56 5.44 1.19 -14.90
N LEU A 57 5.70 0.92 -16.19
CA LEU A 57 5.79 1.97 -17.20
C LEU A 57 4.39 2.44 -17.54
N ASP A 58 3.99 3.49 -16.83
CA ASP A 58 2.83 4.30 -17.12
C ASP A 58 2.98 4.93 -18.51
N GLU A 59 2.30 4.37 -19.52
CA GLU A 59 1.82 5.19 -20.65
C GLU A 59 0.88 6.32 -20.15
N SER A 60 0.42 6.23 -18.89
CA SER A 60 -0.31 7.23 -18.11
C SER A 60 0.45 8.54 -17.89
N PHE A 61 1.79 8.56 -17.99
CA PHE A 61 2.56 9.81 -17.94
C PHE A 61 2.27 10.71 -19.16
N VAL A 62 1.68 10.14 -20.23
CA VAL A 62 1.39 10.85 -21.48
C VAL A 62 -0.09 11.25 -21.60
N ASN A 63 -1.03 10.49 -21.02
CA ASN A 63 -2.44 10.61 -21.43
C ASN A 63 -3.47 10.95 -20.36
N GLY A 64 -3.13 11.13 -19.07
CA GLY A 64 -4.12 11.62 -18.08
C GLY A 64 -5.43 10.82 -18.03
N ILE A 65 -5.37 9.53 -18.37
CA ILE A 65 -6.53 8.62 -18.37
C ILE A 65 -6.69 8.04 -16.96
N ALA A 66 -7.96 7.93 -16.55
CA ALA A 66 -8.46 7.58 -15.22
C ALA A 66 -7.53 6.69 -14.38
N GLU A 67 -7.26 7.18 -13.17
CA GLU A 67 -6.45 6.54 -12.14
C GLU A 67 -7.25 5.40 -11.48
N ASP A 68 -7.56 4.35 -12.23
CA ASP A 68 -8.24 3.19 -11.68
C ASP A 68 -7.31 2.47 -10.70
N GLU A 69 -7.64 2.55 -9.40
CA GLU A 69 -6.74 2.12 -8.33
C GLU A 69 -6.57 0.60 -8.24
N ILE A 70 -7.55 -0.16 -8.73
CA ILE A 70 -7.55 -1.62 -8.73
C ILE A 70 -7.49 -2.11 -10.17
N GLU A 71 -6.38 -2.76 -10.50
CA GLU A 71 -6.19 -3.47 -11.76
C GLU A 71 -6.47 -4.96 -11.54
N TYR A 72 -7.04 -5.62 -12.54
CA TYR A 72 -7.20 -7.06 -12.53
C TYR A 72 -6.60 -7.72 -13.76
N TYR A 73 -6.18 -8.98 -13.59
CA TYR A 73 -5.76 -9.85 -14.68
C TYR A 73 -6.37 -11.24 -14.47
N TYR A 74 -7.13 -11.72 -15.45
CA TYR A 74 -7.67 -13.07 -15.43
C TYR A 74 -6.82 -14.01 -16.29
N ASP A 75 -6.11 -14.92 -15.63
CA ASP A 75 -5.38 -16.00 -16.30
C ASP A 75 -6.32 -17.16 -16.62
N THR A 76 -6.77 -17.21 -17.86
CA THR A 76 -7.64 -18.28 -18.38
C THR A 76 -6.96 -19.65 -18.44
N SER A 77 -5.63 -19.71 -18.42
CA SER A 77 -4.91 -20.99 -18.47
C SER A 77 -4.88 -21.68 -17.11
N ASN A 78 -4.71 -20.90 -16.04
CA ASN A 78 -4.62 -21.39 -14.66
C ASN A 78 -5.92 -21.18 -13.86
N HIS A 79 -6.93 -20.53 -14.44
CA HIS A 79 -8.18 -20.11 -13.79
C HIS A 79 -7.95 -19.25 -12.53
N VAL A 80 -6.94 -18.38 -12.57
CA VAL A 80 -6.59 -17.48 -11.45
C VAL A 80 -6.91 -16.04 -11.83
N VAL A 81 -7.62 -15.33 -10.95
CA VAL A 81 -7.82 -13.89 -11.04
C VAL A 81 -6.84 -13.21 -10.11
N TYR A 82 -6.00 -12.34 -10.66
CA TYR A 82 -5.09 -11.49 -9.91
C TYR A 82 -5.69 -10.10 -9.77
N LEU A 83 -5.70 -9.54 -8.56
CA LEU A 83 -6.16 -8.18 -8.27
C LEU A 83 -4.99 -7.36 -7.72
N HIS A 84 -4.48 -6.41 -8.49
CA HIS A 84 -3.41 -5.53 -8.09
C HIS A 84 -3.98 -4.19 -7.63
N TYR A 85 -3.78 -3.87 -6.35
CA TYR A 85 -4.21 -2.59 -5.79
C TYR A 85 -3.04 -1.62 -5.72
N SER A 86 -3.15 -0.51 -6.46
CA SER A 86 -2.25 0.64 -6.43
C SER A 86 -2.79 1.65 -5.43
N SER A 87 -2.02 1.89 -4.36
CA SER A 87 -2.47 2.62 -3.17
C SER A 87 -1.59 3.81 -2.86
N LEU A 88 -2.00 4.66 -1.90
CA LEU A 88 -1.18 5.75 -1.36
C LEU A 88 0.17 5.27 -0.76
N LEU A 89 0.28 4.00 -0.40
CA LEU A 89 1.53 3.42 0.12
C LEU A 89 2.54 3.07 -0.97
N ASP A 90 2.17 3.25 -2.24
CA ASP A 90 3.07 3.16 -3.36
C ASP A 90 3.78 4.49 -3.58
N SER A 91 5.11 4.44 -3.62
CA SER A 91 5.91 5.66 -3.69
C SER A 91 5.61 6.48 -4.95
N TYR A 92 5.24 5.82 -6.06
CA TYR A 92 4.85 6.48 -7.30
C TYR A 92 3.53 7.26 -7.13
N ARG A 93 2.49 6.62 -6.58
CA ARG A 93 1.18 7.25 -6.32
C ARG A 93 1.31 8.41 -5.33
N LEU A 94 2.12 8.23 -4.30
CA LEU A 94 2.40 9.31 -3.35
C LEU A 94 3.07 10.50 -4.04
N ALA A 95 4.05 10.25 -4.93
CA ALA A 95 4.72 11.32 -5.66
C ALA A 95 3.76 12.09 -6.59
N THR A 96 2.84 11.40 -7.28
CA THR A 96 1.83 12.07 -8.12
C THR A 96 0.84 12.88 -7.29
N LEU A 97 0.41 12.38 -6.13
CA LEU A 97 -0.42 13.14 -5.20
C LEU A 97 0.31 14.37 -4.64
N CYS A 98 1.60 14.27 -4.30
CA CYS A 98 2.40 15.43 -3.89
C CYS A 98 2.49 16.50 -4.99
N GLN A 99 2.64 16.09 -6.26
CA GLN A 99 2.66 17.03 -7.38
C GLN A 99 1.32 17.74 -7.58
N LYS A 100 0.19 17.03 -7.42
CA LYS A 100 -1.16 17.63 -7.47
C LYS A 100 -1.41 18.56 -6.28
N LEU A 101 -0.91 18.20 -5.10
CA LEU A 101 -1.00 19.05 -3.92
C LEU A 101 -0.30 20.38 -4.13
N ASP A 102 0.88 20.40 -4.76
CA ASP A 102 1.61 21.64 -5.07
C ASP A 102 0.82 22.58 -6.01
N THR A 103 -0.08 22.04 -6.85
CA THR A 103 -0.96 22.85 -7.72
C THR A 103 -2.25 23.29 -7.03
N ASP A 104 -2.79 22.48 -6.12
CA ASP A 104 -4.12 22.66 -5.50
C ASP A 104 -4.10 23.33 -4.10
N VAL A 105 -2.92 23.79 -3.63
CA VAL A 105 -2.68 24.40 -2.29
C VAL A 105 -3.71 25.48 -1.90
N ALA A 106 -4.37 26.11 -2.88
CA ALA A 106 -5.34 27.16 -2.63
C ALA A 106 -6.72 26.68 -2.12
N GLN A 107 -7.09 25.40 -2.25
CA GLN A 107 -8.50 24.96 -2.08
C GLN A 107 -8.77 23.97 -0.93
N GLN A 108 -7.81 23.14 -0.49
CA GLN A 108 -8.06 22.14 0.57
C GLN A 108 -6.86 21.95 1.53
N ASP A 109 -7.14 21.57 2.78
CA ASP A 109 -6.10 21.30 3.80
C ASP A 109 -5.48 19.92 3.56
N PHE A 110 -4.14 19.80 3.61
CA PHE A 110 -3.41 18.55 3.38
C PHE A 110 -3.98 17.37 4.18
N HIS A 111 -4.36 17.63 5.43
CA HIS A 111 -4.94 16.62 6.32
C HIS A 111 -6.24 16.04 5.77
N THR A 112 -7.11 16.86 5.18
CA THR A 112 -8.40 16.40 4.64
C THR A 112 -8.24 15.51 3.42
N ILE A 113 -7.26 15.81 2.56
CA ILE A 113 -6.92 14.97 1.42
C ILE A 113 -6.35 13.63 1.91
N TRP A 114 -5.39 13.68 2.82
CA TRP A 114 -4.78 12.48 3.39
C TRP A 114 -5.79 11.57 4.11
N GLU A 115 -6.69 12.14 4.90
CA GLU A 115 -7.76 11.41 5.59
C GLU A 115 -8.69 10.72 4.59
N THR A 116 -9.04 11.41 3.50
CA THR A 116 -9.93 10.86 2.46
C THR A 116 -9.28 9.68 1.75
N GLU A 117 -8.00 9.80 1.41
CA GLU A 117 -7.20 8.74 0.80
C GLU A 117 -6.98 7.55 1.75
N GLU A 118 -6.65 7.78 3.04
CA GLU A 118 -6.49 6.71 4.03
C GLU A 118 -7.80 5.96 4.25
N PHE A 119 -8.92 6.68 4.27
CA PHE A 119 -10.24 6.09 4.38
C PHE A 119 -10.60 5.27 3.13
N HIS A 120 -10.32 5.78 1.93
CA HIS A 120 -10.51 5.06 0.68
C HIS A 120 -9.67 3.77 0.67
N HIS A 121 -8.39 3.88 1.03
CA HIS A 121 -7.46 2.76 1.15
C HIS A 121 -7.97 1.64 2.06
N ALA A 122 -8.49 2.00 3.22
CA ALA A 122 -8.99 1.03 4.17
C ALA A 122 -10.28 0.34 3.67
N LYS A 123 -11.16 1.06 2.94
CA LYS A 123 -12.33 0.48 2.27
C LYS A 123 -11.91 -0.52 1.20
N THR A 124 -10.94 -0.15 0.36
CA THR A 124 -10.40 -1.03 -0.69
C THR A 124 -9.81 -2.30 -0.11
N TRP A 125 -9.01 -2.20 0.97
CA TRP A 125 -8.48 -3.39 1.64
C TRP A 125 -9.58 -4.31 2.14
N LEU A 126 -10.60 -3.75 2.79
CA LEU A 126 -11.70 -4.55 3.30
C LEU A 126 -12.45 -5.27 2.18
N LEU A 127 -12.68 -4.61 1.04
CA LEU A 127 -13.25 -5.26 -0.15
C LEU A 127 -12.38 -6.44 -0.62
N LEU A 128 -11.07 -6.22 -0.78
CA LEU A 128 -10.13 -7.26 -1.24
C LEU A 128 -10.09 -8.47 -0.30
N PHE A 129 -10.15 -8.27 1.02
CA PHE A 129 -10.26 -9.36 2.00
C PHE A 129 -11.58 -10.13 1.91
N CYS A 130 -12.65 -9.51 1.40
CA CYS A 130 -13.96 -10.17 1.28
C CYS A 130 -14.12 -10.96 -0.03
N VAL A 131 -13.41 -10.58 -1.10
CA VAL A 131 -13.54 -11.22 -2.42
C VAL A 131 -12.45 -12.24 -2.74
N SER A 132 -11.38 -12.29 -1.94
CA SER A 132 -10.17 -13.05 -2.26
C SER A 132 -10.06 -14.37 -1.52
N HIS A 133 -9.30 -15.29 -2.11
CA HIS A 133 -8.88 -16.54 -1.45
C HIS A 133 -7.48 -16.37 -0.85
N ILE A 134 -6.57 -15.72 -1.57
CA ILE A 134 -5.20 -15.47 -1.14
C ILE A 134 -4.93 -13.96 -1.25
N VAL A 135 -4.24 -13.42 -0.26
CA VAL A 135 -3.83 -12.02 -0.22
C VAL A 135 -2.32 -11.96 -0.02
N LEU A 136 -1.62 -11.41 -1.00
CA LEU A 136 -0.18 -11.16 -0.96
C LEU A 136 0.06 -9.77 -0.37
N LEU A 137 0.70 -9.73 0.81
CA LEU A 137 1.15 -8.48 1.42
C LEU A 137 2.62 -8.22 1.07
N VAL A 138 2.83 -7.34 0.09
CA VAL A 138 4.16 -6.97 -0.40
C VAL A 138 4.73 -5.83 0.44
N HIS A 139 5.97 -6.00 0.91
CA HIS A 139 6.70 -4.98 1.64
C HIS A 139 8.11 -4.82 1.04
N PRO A 140 8.55 -3.59 0.76
CA PRO A 140 9.84 -3.36 0.10
C PRO A 140 11.04 -3.60 1.02
N GLY A 141 10.86 -3.41 2.34
CA GLY A 141 11.90 -3.64 3.34
C GLY A 141 12.07 -5.11 3.73
N SER A 142 12.91 -5.38 4.72
CA SER A 142 13.23 -6.72 5.24
C SER A 142 12.55 -7.05 6.58
N SER A 143 11.72 -6.15 7.10
CA SER A 143 11.05 -6.28 8.39
C SER A 143 9.55 -6.10 8.24
N PHE A 144 8.77 -6.77 9.09
CA PHE A 144 7.33 -6.61 9.14
C PHE A 144 6.93 -5.25 9.70
N ASP A 145 6.06 -4.53 8.99
CA ASP A 145 5.53 -3.25 9.45
C ASP A 145 4.36 -3.44 10.42
N THR A 146 4.57 -3.00 11.67
CA THR A 146 3.54 -3.06 12.72
C THR A 146 2.35 -2.14 12.48
N SER A 147 2.46 -1.13 11.61
CA SER A 147 1.35 -0.23 11.28
C SER A 147 0.15 -0.99 10.70
N PHE A 148 0.40 -2.08 9.96
CA PHE A 148 -0.64 -2.94 9.41
C PHE A 148 -1.51 -3.59 10.49
N ILE A 149 -0.97 -3.85 11.69
CA ILE A 149 -1.73 -4.43 12.81
C ILE A 149 -2.89 -3.50 13.20
N ARG A 150 -2.67 -2.17 13.22
CA ARG A 150 -3.71 -1.18 13.52
C ARG A 150 -4.84 -1.29 12.50
N ILE A 151 -4.48 -1.29 11.21
CA ILE A 151 -5.43 -1.37 10.10
C ILE A 151 -6.21 -2.68 10.16
N PHE A 152 -5.56 -3.84 10.28
CA PHE A 152 -6.23 -5.14 10.35
C PHE A 152 -7.29 -5.23 11.46
N ARG A 153 -7.02 -4.66 12.64
CA ARG A 153 -7.99 -4.63 13.75
C ARG A 153 -9.20 -3.75 13.45
N ILE A 154 -8.98 -2.60 12.80
CA ILE A 154 -10.06 -1.71 12.37
C ILE A 154 -10.91 -2.42 11.32
N LEU A 155 -10.27 -3.02 10.31
CA LEU A 155 -10.94 -3.75 9.23
C LEU A 155 -11.77 -4.93 9.77
N ASP A 156 -11.23 -5.75 10.67
CA ASP A 156 -11.99 -6.89 11.21
C ASP A 156 -13.23 -6.44 12.00
N THR A 157 -13.10 -5.35 12.77
CA THR A 157 -14.25 -4.78 13.49
C THR A 157 -15.35 -4.34 12.53
N LEU A 158 -14.96 -3.73 11.39
CA LEU A 158 -15.91 -3.22 10.40
C LEU A 158 -16.51 -4.33 9.55
N ARG A 159 -15.73 -5.36 9.22
CA ARG A 159 -16.21 -6.56 8.54
C ARG A 159 -17.39 -7.17 9.29
N VAL A 160 -17.28 -7.34 10.60
CA VAL A 160 -18.36 -7.89 11.44
C VAL A 160 -19.59 -6.97 11.45
N GLN A 161 -19.39 -5.65 11.42
CA GLN A 161 -20.48 -4.67 11.39
C GLN A 161 -21.20 -4.61 10.04
N LEU A 162 -20.46 -4.74 8.94
CA LEU A 162 -20.98 -4.71 7.57
C LEU A 162 -21.58 -6.05 7.13
N LEU A 163 -21.36 -7.12 7.90
CA LEU A 163 -21.78 -8.47 7.56
C LEU A 163 -23.25 -8.55 7.12
N SER A 164 -24.17 -7.96 7.89
CA SER A 164 -25.60 -8.00 7.56
C SER A 164 -25.91 -7.30 6.23
N VAL A 165 -25.31 -6.14 6.00
CA VAL A 165 -25.51 -5.33 4.78
C VAL A 165 -24.93 -6.06 3.56
N MET A 166 -23.74 -6.66 3.71
CA MET A 166 -23.12 -7.43 2.65
C MET A 166 -23.95 -8.68 2.30
N SER A 167 -24.44 -9.42 3.30
CA SER A 167 -25.30 -10.59 3.08
C SER A 167 -26.57 -10.23 2.30
N GLU A 168 -27.20 -9.08 2.58
CA GLU A 168 -28.35 -8.59 1.80
C GLU A 168 -28.01 -8.38 0.32
N GLN A 169 -26.83 -7.84 -0.01
CA GLN A 169 -26.40 -7.67 -1.41
C GLN A 169 -26.10 -8.99 -2.14
N LEU A 170 -25.82 -10.05 -1.38
CA LEU A 170 -25.57 -11.39 -1.91
C LEU A 170 -26.87 -12.16 -2.17
N GLN A 171 -28.03 -11.62 -1.76
CA GLN A 171 -29.32 -12.26 -1.98
C GLN A 171 -29.63 -12.40 -3.49
N GLY A 172 -30.09 -13.59 -3.89
CA GLY A 172 -30.43 -13.90 -5.28
C GLY A 172 -29.28 -14.40 -6.16
N LEU A 173 -28.06 -14.55 -5.62
CA LEU A 173 -26.96 -15.23 -6.29
C LEU A 173 -26.90 -16.71 -5.93
N HIS A 174 -26.45 -17.57 -6.85
CA HIS A 174 -26.26 -19.01 -6.63
C HIS A 174 -25.00 -19.27 -5.80
N ILE A 175 -25.10 -19.06 -4.48
CA ILE A 175 -23.99 -19.17 -3.52
C ILE A 175 -24.40 -20.10 -2.37
N SER A 176 -23.45 -20.77 -1.72
CA SER A 176 -23.75 -21.59 -0.54
C SER A 176 -24.32 -20.78 0.63
N LYS A 177 -25.00 -21.48 1.54
CA LYS A 177 -25.52 -20.89 2.78
C LYS A 177 -24.42 -20.33 3.66
N GLU A 178 -23.23 -20.95 3.67
CA GLU A 178 -22.14 -20.55 4.55
C GLU A 178 -21.44 -19.27 4.06
N TRP A 179 -21.24 -19.12 2.75
CA TRP A 179 -20.77 -17.86 2.18
C TRP A 179 -21.81 -16.76 2.40
N TYR A 180 -23.11 -17.03 2.20
CA TYR A 180 -24.14 -16.03 2.52
C TYR A 180 -24.09 -15.52 3.98
N LEU A 181 -23.88 -16.43 4.95
CA LEU A 181 -23.80 -16.08 6.37
C LEU A 181 -22.52 -15.33 6.77
N SER A 182 -21.42 -15.57 6.06
CA SER A 182 -20.10 -15.00 6.35
C SER A 182 -19.73 -13.82 5.43
N ALA A 183 -20.52 -13.59 4.39
CA ALA A 183 -20.34 -12.64 3.30
C ALA A 183 -18.98 -12.70 2.58
N ARG A 184 -18.30 -13.86 2.61
CA ARG A 184 -17.03 -14.12 1.92
C ARG A 184 -16.87 -15.60 1.51
N PRO A 185 -16.09 -15.93 0.46
CA PRO A 185 -15.92 -17.32 0.01
C PRO A 185 -15.14 -18.19 1.00
N CYS A 186 -14.15 -17.61 1.67
CA CYS A 186 -13.35 -18.24 2.71
C CYS A 186 -12.71 -17.18 3.59
N SER A 187 -12.03 -17.59 4.67
CA SER A 187 -11.07 -16.71 5.35
C SER A 187 -9.79 -16.68 4.52
N PRO A 188 -9.43 -15.55 3.88
CA PRO A 188 -8.33 -15.51 2.95
C PRO A 188 -7.00 -15.80 3.64
N ARG A 189 -6.08 -16.46 2.94
CA ARG A 189 -4.70 -16.66 3.42
C ARG A 189 -3.85 -15.46 3.10
N VAL A 190 -3.23 -14.86 4.12
CA VAL A 190 -2.24 -13.81 3.90
C VAL A 190 -0.84 -14.41 3.79
N LEU A 191 -0.18 -14.13 2.67
CA LEU A 191 1.22 -14.46 2.44
C LEU A 191 2.05 -13.17 2.42
N PHE A 192 3.18 -13.15 3.09
CA PHE A 192 4.02 -11.96 3.20
C PHE A 192 5.20 -12.06 2.22
N VAL A 193 5.40 -11.01 1.44
CA VAL A 193 6.46 -10.95 0.42
C VAL A 193 7.36 -9.77 0.73
N PHE A 194 8.62 -10.05 1.06
CA PHE A 194 9.64 -9.03 1.32
C PHE A 194 10.57 -8.90 0.12
N GLN A 195 10.66 -7.70 -0.46
CA GLN A 195 11.47 -7.49 -1.68
C GLN A 195 12.98 -7.36 -1.40
N THR A 196 13.39 -7.15 -0.14
CA THR A 196 14.80 -6.93 0.21
C THR A 196 15.29 -7.85 1.29
N THR A 197 16.48 -8.38 1.07
CA THR A 197 17.31 -9.03 2.07
C THR A 197 18.41 -8.06 2.53
N LEU A 198 18.59 -7.90 3.85
CA LEU A 198 19.78 -7.24 4.42
C LEU A 198 21.00 -8.17 4.45
N LEU A 199 20.83 -9.43 4.05
CA LEU A 199 21.92 -10.38 3.97
C LEU A 199 22.71 -10.12 2.69
N ASP A 200 23.94 -9.66 2.82
CA ASP A 200 24.98 -9.88 1.81
C ASP A 200 25.29 -11.37 1.83
N ILE A 201 24.54 -12.15 1.06
CA ILE A 201 24.96 -13.51 0.72
C ILE A 201 26.10 -13.34 -0.29
N SER A 202 27.30 -13.04 0.21
CA SER A 202 28.53 -13.19 -0.54
C SER A 202 28.63 -14.64 -0.95
N THR A 203 28.55 -14.91 -2.25
CA THR A 203 28.79 -16.22 -2.86
C THR A 203 30.24 -16.73 -2.68
N GLU A 204 31.03 -16.13 -1.79
CA GLU A 204 32.47 -16.41 -1.62
C GLU A 204 32.80 -17.35 -0.44
N ASP A 205 31.84 -17.68 0.44
CA ASP A 205 32.10 -18.56 1.58
C ASP A 205 31.87 -20.06 1.31
N ASN A 206 31.84 -20.48 0.04
CA ASN A 206 31.65 -21.89 -0.32
C ASN A 206 32.94 -22.73 -0.32
N ASP A 207 34.11 -22.13 -0.14
CA ASP A 207 35.40 -22.86 -0.10
C ASP A 207 35.80 -23.36 1.29
N MET A 208 35.00 -23.08 2.33
CA MET A 208 35.14 -23.68 3.66
C MET A 208 33.97 -24.62 3.94
N LYS A 209 34.11 -25.88 3.51
CA LYS A 209 33.29 -27.07 3.86
C LYS A 209 32.03 -26.76 4.71
N PRO A 210 30.80 -26.82 4.17
CA PRO A 210 29.63 -26.61 4.99
C PRO A 210 29.44 -27.83 5.91
N ARG A 211 29.76 -27.66 7.19
CA ARG A 211 29.18 -28.49 8.25
C ARG A 211 27.67 -28.33 8.15
N SER A 212 27.01 -29.28 7.49
CA SER A 212 25.62 -29.74 7.69
C SER A 212 24.68 -28.76 8.42
N GLN A 213 24.52 -27.53 7.93
CA GLN A 213 23.46 -26.67 8.43
C GLN A 213 22.19 -27.15 7.76
N ARG A 214 21.31 -27.75 8.57
CA ARG A 214 20.10 -28.47 8.14
C ARG A 214 19.17 -27.63 7.26
N ASN A 215 19.29 -26.29 7.29
CA ASN A 215 18.56 -25.34 6.45
C ASN A 215 19.50 -24.21 5.96
N PRO A 216 19.35 -23.73 4.70
CA PRO A 216 20.11 -22.59 4.19
C PRO A 216 19.79 -21.29 4.96
N PRO A 217 20.72 -20.33 5.04
CA PRO A 217 20.54 -19.08 5.81
C PRO A 217 19.26 -18.32 5.49
N LEU A 218 18.85 -18.29 4.21
CA LEU A 218 17.62 -17.63 3.76
C LEU A 218 16.34 -18.30 4.32
N LYS A 219 16.26 -19.64 4.30
CA LYS A 219 15.12 -20.37 4.89
C LYS A 219 15.06 -20.20 6.40
N ARG A 220 16.22 -20.16 7.06
CA ARG A 220 16.28 -19.84 8.51
C ARG A 220 15.72 -18.45 8.81
N LEU A 221 16.02 -17.47 7.95
CA LEU A 221 15.47 -16.12 8.07
C LEU A 221 13.95 -16.11 7.83
N GLN A 222 13.47 -16.79 6.78
CA GLN A 222 12.03 -16.92 6.48
C GLN A 222 11.28 -17.51 7.68
N HIS A 223 11.71 -18.65 8.23
CA HIS A 223 11.08 -19.23 9.41
C HIS A 223 11.15 -18.33 10.64
N ALA A 224 12.25 -17.61 10.85
CA ALA A 224 12.35 -16.64 11.94
C ALA A 224 11.35 -15.48 11.77
N MET A 225 11.14 -15.02 10.53
CA MET A 225 10.16 -14.00 10.21
C MET A 225 8.72 -14.52 10.35
N GLU A 226 8.43 -15.75 9.90
CA GLU A 226 7.14 -16.43 10.10
C GLU A 226 6.77 -16.47 11.58
N ASP A 227 7.69 -16.95 12.41
CA ASP A 227 7.55 -17.01 13.86
C ASP A 227 7.27 -15.63 14.48
N GLN A 228 8.01 -14.60 14.04
CA GLN A 228 7.82 -13.23 14.54
C GLN A 228 6.44 -12.68 14.15
N ILE A 229 6.07 -12.80 12.88
CA ILE A 229 4.79 -12.33 12.35
C ILE A 229 3.64 -13.06 13.05
N TYR A 230 3.72 -14.39 13.17
CA TYR A 230 2.71 -15.19 13.87
C TYR A 230 2.53 -14.75 15.32
N ARG A 231 3.63 -14.59 16.08
CA ARG A 231 3.58 -14.11 17.48
C ARG A 231 2.98 -12.71 17.58
N LEU A 232 3.35 -11.80 16.67
CA LEU A 232 2.81 -10.44 16.65
C LEU A 232 1.31 -10.42 16.37
N LEU A 233 0.86 -11.11 15.32
CA LEU A 233 -0.55 -11.20 14.95
C LEU A 233 -1.39 -11.89 16.04
N ARG A 234 -0.83 -12.90 16.71
CA ARG A 234 -1.50 -13.61 17.79
C ARG A 234 -1.59 -12.76 19.06
N LYS A 235 -0.51 -12.07 19.44
CA LYS A 235 -0.48 -11.18 20.60
C LYS A 235 -1.41 -9.97 20.41
N SER A 236 -1.52 -9.46 19.19
CA SER A 236 -2.43 -8.35 18.85
C SER A 236 -3.89 -8.79 18.64
N ARG A 237 -4.18 -10.09 18.72
CA ARG A 237 -5.49 -10.72 18.48
C ARG A 237 -6.05 -10.45 17.06
N VAL A 238 -5.18 -10.25 16.07
CA VAL A 238 -5.59 -10.15 14.65
C VAL A 238 -5.97 -11.54 14.12
N ILE A 239 -5.25 -12.57 14.52
CA ILE A 239 -5.56 -13.97 14.18
C ILE A 239 -6.00 -14.74 15.44
N THR A 240 -7.05 -15.54 15.31
CA THR A 240 -7.58 -16.39 16.38
C THR A 240 -7.45 -17.88 16.04
N ASN A 241 -7.93 -18.75 16.91
CA ASN A 241 -7.91 -20.21 16.68
C ASN A 241 -8.82 -20.64 15.53
N ILE A 242 -9.89 -19.86 15.29
CA ILE A 242 -10.87 -20.16 14.25
C ILE A 242 -10.66 -19.12 13.14
N SER A 243 -10.21 -19.59 11.98
CA SER A 243 -9.88 -18.74 10.83
C SER A 243 -11.09 -17.90 10.39
N ASN A 244 -12.29 -18.49 10.43
CA ASN A 244 -13.55 -17.84 10.03
C ASN A 244 -13.94 -16.62 10.88
N ASN A 245 -13.46 -16.53 12.13
CA ASN A 245 -13.76 -15.39 13.01
C ASN A 245 -12.82 -14.21 12.78
N SER A 246 -11.67 -14.45 12.16
CA SER A 246 -10.63 -13.46 11.94
C SER A 246 -10.76 -12.85 10.54
N LEU A 247 -10.18 -11.68 10.30
CA LEU A 247 -10.14 -11.04 8.98
C LEU A 247 -9.49 -11.95 7.93
N PHE A 248 -8.41 -12.61 8.30
CA PHE A 248 -7.66 -13.54 7.45
C PHE A 248 -7.04 -14.66 8.28
N ALA A 249 -6.51 -15.67 7.58
CA ALA A 249 -5.79 -16.80 8.14
C ALA A 249 -4.31 -16.78 7.74
N VAL A 250 -3.48 -17.45 8.54
CA VAL A 250 -2.07 -17.71 8.24
C VAL A 250 -1.87 -19.22 8.24
N PRO A 251 -1.25 -19.82 7.21
CA PRO A 251 -0.98 -21.24 7.16
C PRO A 251 -0.16 -21.74 8.35
N ALA A 252 -0.56 -22.86 8.96
CA ALA A 252 0.15 -23.42 10.12
C ALA A 252 1.30 -24.37 9.71
N ASN A 253 1.13 -25.11 8.62
CA ASN A 253 2.05 -26.18 8.18
C ASN A 253 2.71 -25.89 6.82
N GLN A 254 2.54 -24.69 6.28
CA GLN A 254 3.06 -24.29 4.98
C GLN A 254 3.79 -22.95 5.12
N GLU A 255 4.80 -22.76 4.29
CA GLU A 255 5.56 -21.50 4.24
C GLU A 255 4.62 -20.37 3.80
N PHE A 256 4.66 -19.26 4.53
CA PHE A 256 3.81 -18.09 4.27
C PHE A 256 4.60 -16.77 4.22
N VAL A 257 5.93 -16.83 4.39
CA VAL A 257 6.83 -15.70 4.16
C VAL A 257 7.78 -16.01 3.02
N PHE A 258 7.74 -15.18 1.99
CA PHE A 258 8.72 -15.17 0.91
C PHE A 258 9.63 -13.95 1.04
N ILE A 259 10.91 -14.17 0.79
CA ILE A 259 11.90 -13.09 0.74
C ILE A 259 12.59 -13.18 -0.62
N ASN A 260 12.47 -12.11 -1.41
CA ASN A 260 13.13 -12.02 -2.70
C ASN A 260 14.63 -11.82 -2.48
N SER A 261 15.41 -12.86 -2.76
CA SER A 261 16.87 -12.84 -2.68
C SER A 261 17.53 -12.59 -4.04
N ARG A 262 16.76 -12.47 -5.13
CA ARG A 262 17.31 -12.28 -6.47
C ARG A 262 17.72 -10.83 -6.67
N ARG A 263 19.02 -10.56 -6.48
CA ARG A 263 19.67 -9.31 -6.95
C ARG A 263 19.84 -9.27 -8.49
N SER A 264 19.59 -10.37 -9.20
CA SER A 264 19.85 -10.52 -10.64
C SER A 264 18.73 -10.02 -11.56
N ASP A 265 17.51 -9.86 -11.04
CA ASP A 265 16.45 -9.19 -11.77
C ASP A 265 16.66 -7.69 -11.52
N SER A 266 17.67 -7.10 -12.16
CA SER A 266 17.82 -5.66 -12.19
C SER A 266 16.57 -5.11 -12.85
N SER A 267 15.59 -4.73 -12.02
CA SER A 267 14.37 -4.06 -12.47
C SER A 267 14.70 -2.80 -13.26
N ASP A 268 15.87 -2.21 -12.99
CA ASP A 268 16.41 -1.13 -13.79
C ASP A 268 17.07 -1.68 -15.07
N PRO A 269 16.45 -1.45 -16.25
CA PRO A 269 17.04 -1.83 -17.53
C PRO A 269 18.37 -1.12 -17.76
N VAL A 270 18.58 0.08 -17.21
CA VAL A 270 19.85 0.81 -17.35
C VAL A 270 20.96 0.06 -16.62
N ALA A 271 20.76 -0.30 -15.36
CA ALA A 271 21.70 -1.14 -14.61
C ALA A 271 21.96 -2.49 -15.31
N TYR A 272 20.92 -3.12 -15.88
CA TYR A 272 21.08 -4.34 -16.68
C TYR A 272 22.03 -4.12 -17.85
N PHE A 273 21.78 -3.11 -18.68
CA PHE A 273 22.60 -2.83 -19.86
C PHE A 273 24.02 -2.40 -19.48
N LEU A 274 24.19 -1.64 -18.41
CA LEU A 274 25.52 -1.29 -17.88
C LEU A 274 26.28 -2.53 -17.40
N LEU A 275 25.60 -3.49 -16.76
CA LEU A 275 26.19 -4.77 -16.36
C LEU A 275 26.58 -5.62 -17.57
N GLN A 276 25.72 -5.69 -18.58
CA GLN A 276 26.02 -6.39 -19.84
C GLN A 276 27.22 -5.74 -20.52
N LEU A 277 27.26 -4.40 -20.63
CA LEU A 277 28.40 -3.65 -21.17
C LEU A 277 29.69 -3.95 -20.39
N ARG A 278 29.64 -3.96 -19.06
CA ARG A 278 30.77 -4.33 -18.22
C ARG A 278 31.25 -5.74 -18.57
N ASN A 279 30.34 -6.71 -18.63
CA ASN A 279 30.68 -8.10 -18.90
C ASN A 279 31.22 -8.30 -20.34
N THR A 280 30.74 -7.54 -21.32
CA THR A 280 31.28 -7.58 -22.69
C THR A 280 32.66 -6.92 -22.79
N HIS A 281 32.96 -5.93 -21.93
CA HIS A 281 34.23 -5.20 -21.94
C HIS A 281 35.29 -5.75 -20.98
N THR A 282 34.95 -6.59 -20.01
CA THR A 282 35.92 -7.30 -19.16
C THR A 282 36.44 -8.60 -19.77
N VAL A 283 35.84 -9.07 -20.87
CA VAL A 283 36.40 -10.16 -21.69
C VAL A 283 37.48 -9.59 -22.60
N ASN A 284 38.70 -9.53 -22.05
CA ASN A 284 40.03 -9.62 -22.69
C ASN A 284 41.00 -8.57 -22.12
N LYS A 285 41.79 -9.03 -21.14
CA LYS A 285 43.17 -8.53 -21.00
C LYS A 285 44.26 -9.57 -21.27
N ASP A 286 43.91 -10.84 -21.44
CA ASP A 286 44.88 -11.85 -21.88
C ASP A 286 44.35 -12.62 -23.09
N GLY A 287 45.16 -12.60 -24.15
CA GLY A 287 44.82 -12.83 -25.56
C GLY A 287 44.10 -14.12 -25.93
N GLU A 288 43.06 -13.97 -26.75
CA GLU A 288 42.94 -14.55 -28.12
C GLU A 288 41.62 -14.04 -28.73
N PRO A 289 41.59 -13.63 -30.02
CA PRO A 289 40.35 -13.20 -30.66
C PRO A 289 39.45 -14.41 -30.86
N MET A 290 38.28 -14.41 -30.22
CA MET A 290 37.19 -15.35 -30.50
C MET A 290 36.78 -15.21 -31.96
N LYS A 291 37.32 -16.09 -32.81
CA LYS A 291 36.81 -16.34 -34.16
C LYS A 291 35.33 -16.68 -34.05
N GLY A 292 34.52 -15.93 -34.81
CA GLY A 292 33.11 -16.21 -34.98
C GLY A 292 32.89 -17.69 -35.31
N LYS A 293 31.86 -18.28 -34.71
CA LYS A 293 31.39 -19.61 -35.08
C LYS A 293 30.84 -19.56 -36.51
N SER A 294 31.71 -19.73 -37.50
CA SER A 294 31.35 -20.37 -38.75
C SER A 294 31.81 -21.83 -38.69
N TYR A 295 30.94 -22.69 -39.23
CA TYR A 295 31.14 -24.12 -39.41
C TYR A 295 32.53 -24.47 -40.00
N GLN A 296 33.21 -25.49 -39.43
CA GLN A 296 33.76 -26.67 -40.14
C GLN A 296 35.02 -27.30 -39.46
N THR A 297 34.84 -28.58 -39.10
CA THR A 297 35.72 -29.76 -39.29
C THR A 297 37.23 -29.73 -39.00
N SER A 298 37.61 -30.60 -38.05
CA SER A 298 38.63 -31.67 -38.15
C SER A 298 40.09 -31.30 -38.48
N ARG A 299 40.99 -31.42 -37.48
CA ARG A 299 42.08 -32.43 -37.44
C ARG A 299 43.00 -32.28 -36.21
N ARG A 300 43.63 -33.40 -35.91
CA ARG A 300 44.41 -33.86 -34.75
C ARG A 300 45.85 -33.31 -34.62
N THR A 301 46.44 -33.57 -33.44
CA THR A 301 47.87 -33.77 -33.06
C THR A 301 48.77 -32.54 -32.93
N ASN A 302 49.78 -32.44 -32.05
CA ASN A 302 50.25 -33.09 -30.80
C ASN A 302 51.51 -32.30 -30.36
N GLN A 303 51.93 -32.40 -29.08
CA GLN A 303 53.19 -31.89 -28.46
C GLN A 303 53.24 -30.38 -28.11
N GLY A 304 53.72 -29.89 -26.96
CA GLY A 304 54.26 -30.50 -25.75
C GLY A 304 54.95 -29.46 -24.85
N SER A 305 54.53 -29.38 -23.57
CA SER A 305 55.33 -29.08 -22.35
C SER A 305 55.89 -27.64 -22.11
N PRO A 306 56.35 -27.28 -20.88
CA PRO A 306 55.50 -26.59 -19.89
C PRO A 306 56.12 -25.29 -19.32
N GLY A 307 55.28 -24.32 -18.98
CA GLY A 307 55.69 -23.06 -18.34
C GLY A 307 54.66 -22.66 -17.28
N ARG A 308 55.11 -22.66 -16.03
CA ARG A 308 54.34 -22.56 -14.79
C ARG A 308 54.11 -21.09 -14.44
N THR A 309 52.87 -20.64 -14.44
CA THR A 309 52.45 -19.36 -13.84
C THR A 309 51.08 -19.52 -13.20
N ASP A 310 50.99 -19.09 -11.94
CA ASP A 310 49.81 -19.10 -11.09
C ASP A 310 48.62 -18.40 -11.77
N ASN A 311 47.63 -19.19 -12.19
CA ASN A 311 46.38 -18.69 -12.73
C ASN A 311 45.23 -19.03 -11.78
N LEU A 312 44.72 -17.98 -11.14
CA LEU A 312 43.42 -17.94 -10.47
C LEU A 312 42.33 -17.94 -11.57
N SER A 313 42.05 -19.11 -12.13
CA SER A 313 41.07 -19.29 -13.20
C SER A 313 40.00 -20.28 -12.77
N HIS A 314 38.90 -19.81 -12.18
CA HIS A 314 37.64 -20.56 -12.11
C HIS A 314 36.43 -19.63 -12.10
N THR A 315 36.08 -19.08 -13.27
CA THR A 315 34.70 -18.67 -13.59
C THR A 315 34.27 -19.30 -14.92
N THR A 316 34.48 -20.61 -15.05
CA THR A 316 33.78 -21.43 -16.04
C THR A 316 32.83 -22.37 -15.32
N SER A 317 31.65 -21.87 -14.95
CA SER A 317 30.44 -22.70 -14.85
C SER A 317 29.19 -21.85 -15.06
N LEU A 318 29.10 -21.22 -16.24
CA LEU A 318 27.79 -21.09 -16.86
C LEU A 318 27.25 -22.51 -17.08
N ASN A 319 26.04 -22.78 -16.60
CA ASN A 319 25.31 -24.05 -16.64
C ASN A 319 25.68 -25.12 -15.60
N LYS A 320 25.35 -24.83 -14.34
CA LYS A 320 24.63 -25.72 -13.40
C LYS A 320 24.45 -25.00 -12.06
N CYS A 321 23.58 -23.98 -12.03
CA CYS A 321 22.97 -23.62 -10.76
C CYS A 321 21.90 -24.67 -10.50
N SER A 322 22.01 -25.39 -9.38
CA SER A 322 21.00 -26.34 -8.92
C SER A 322 19.64 -25.63 -8.86
N SER A 323 18.77 -26.02 -9.79
CA SER A 323 17.41 -25.57 -9.99
C SER A 323 16.48 -26.04 -8.86
N SER A 324 16.64 -25.52 -7.64
CA SER A 324 15.76 -25.93 -6.53
C SER A 324 15.48 -24.92 -5.42
N ASP A 325 16.19 -23.79 -5.28
CA ASP A 325 16.02 -22.99 -4.07
C ASP A 325 15.42 -21.60 -4.33
N ASN A 326 14.12 -21.48 -4.05
CA ASN A 326 13.35 -20.25 -3.81
C ASN A 326 12.86 -19.47 -5.05
N SER A 327 12.17 -20.14 -5.99
CA SER A 327 11.36 -19.42 -6.98
C SER A 327 10.05 -18.93 -6.36
N PHE A 328 9.58 -17.74 -6.77
CA PHE A 328 8.32 -17.22 -6.24
C PHE A 328 7.11 -18.07 -6.66
N HIS A 329 7.19 -18.69 -7.84
CA HIS A 329 6.19 -19.64 -8.31
C HIS A 329 6.06 -20.83 -7.34
N ASP A 330 7.19 -21.44 -6.95
CA ASP A 330 7.18 -22.60 -6.02
C ASP A 330 6.66 -22.24 -4.63
N PHE A 331 6.75 -20.97 -4.24
CA PHE A 331 6.16 -20.47 -2.99
C PHE A 331 4.64 -20.29 -3.11
N LEU A 332 4.15 -19.65 -4.18
CA LEU A 332 2.74 -19.26 -4.32
C LEU A 332 1.85 -20.42 -4.80
N TRP A 333 2.33 -21.18 -5.78
CA TRP A 333 1.55 -22.18 -6.49
C TRP A 333 0.98 -23.28 -5.59
N PRO A 334 1.70 -23.81 -4.57
CA PRO A 334 1.13 -24.80 -3.65
C PRO A 334 -0.12 -24.32 -2.90
N HIS A 335 -0.21 -23.01 -2.62
CA HIS A 335 -1.40 -22.43 -1.99
C HIS A 335 -2.58 -22.35 -2.96
N ILE A 336 -2.31 -22.05 -4.23
CA ILE A 336 -3.32 -22.03 -5.30
C ILE A 336 -3.84 -23.45 -5.57
N GLU A 337 -2.95 -24.43 -5.70
CA GLU A 337 -3.35 -25.83 -5.87
C GLU A 337 -4.18 -26.35 -4.70
N LEU A 338 -3.81 -25.98 -3.47
CA LEU A 338 -4.59 -26.37 -2.30
C LEU A 338 -6.01 -25.78 -2.34
N ALA A 339 -6.15 -24.53 -2.80
CA ALA A 339 -7.44 -23.87 -2.97
C ALA A 339 -8.33 -24.63 -3.97
N PHE A 340 -7.79 -25.09 -5.10
CA PHE A 340 -8.57 -25.87 -6.08
C PHE A 340 -8.95 -27.27 -5.59
N ASN A 341 -8.10 -27.91 -4.79
CA ASN A 341 -8.26 -29.31 -4.43
C ASN A 341 -9.06 -29.54 -3.15
N LYS A 342 -8.62 -28.95 -2.03
CA LYS A 342 -9.14 -29.25 -0.69
C LYS A 342 -9.78 -28.05 0.01
N GLY A 343 -9.39 -26.84 -0.37
CA GLY A 343 -9.71 -25.63 0.38
C GLY A 343 -8.78 -25.42 1.57
N PHE A 344 -9.00 -24.33 2.30
CA PHE A 344 -8.14 -23.91 3.41
C PHE A 344 -8.71 -24.34 4.75
N ASP A 345 -7.96 -25.13 5.52
CA ASP A 345 -8.23 -25.40 6.93
C ASP A 345 -7.03 -24.98 7.78
N ASP A 346 -7.04 -23.70 8.16
CA ASP A 346 -6.02 -23.07 8.99
C ASP A 346 -6.49 -22.90 10.45
N ASN A 347 -7.49 -23.68 10.87
CA ASN A 347 -7.94 -23.68 12.25
C ASN A 347 -6.87 -24.30 13.15
N VAL A 348 -6.59 -23.65 14.28
CA VAL A 348 -5.58 -24.10 15.24
C VAL A 348 -6.24 -24.36 16.59
N GLY A 349 -5.99 -25.54 17.15
CA GLY A 349 -6.46 -25.92 18.49
C GLY A 349 -7.17 -27.27 18.52
N LYS A 350 -7.63 -27.66 19.70
CA LYS A 350 -8.21 -29.00 19.93
C LYS A 350 -9.64 -29.17 19.39
N ARG A 351 -10.35 -28.07 19.13
CA ARG A 351 -11.70 -28.09 18.57
C ARG A 351 -11.61 -27.95 17.06
N GLN A 352 -11.90 -29.02 16.34
CA GLN A 352 -12.01 -28.99 14.89
C GLN A 352 -13.38 -28.44 14.52
N VAL A 353 -13.39 -27.20 14.03
CA VAL A 353 -14.56 -26.59 13.39
C VAL A 353 -14.32 -26.65 11.89
N PRO A 354 -15.30 -27.06 11.06
CA PRO A 354 -15.14 -27.02 9.61
C PRO A 354 -14.77 -25.61 9.13
N ALA A 355 -13.73 -25.52 8.31
CA ALA A 355 -13.34 -24.25 7.70
C ALA A 355 -14.29 -23.92 6.54
N LEU A 356 -14.66 -22.64 6.43
CA LEU A 356 -15.49 -22.15 5.34
C LEU A 356 -14.62 -22.06 4.09
N PHE A 357 -15.03 -22.74 3.02
CA PHE A 357 -14.36 -22.62 1.73
C PHE A 357 -15.29 -22.93 0.56
N GLU A 358 -15.46 -21.97 -0.34
CA GLU A 358 -16.25 -22.13 -1.56
C GLU A 358 -15.53 -21.53 -2.76
N MET A 359 -15.56 -22.24 -3.90
CA MET A 359 -15.01 -21.79 -5.17
C MET A 359 -16.14 -21.40 -6.12
N ALA A 360 -16.29 -20.10 -6.36
CA ALA A 360 -17.24 -19.55 -7.34
C ALA A 360 -16.77 -19.76 -8.78
N THR A 361 -17.71 -19.75 -9.71
CA THR A 361 -17.39 -19.62 -11.14
C THR A 361 -16.98 -18.19 -11.46
N ALA A 362 -16.23 -18.00 -12.54
CA ALA A 362 -15.78 -16.68 -12.94
C ALA A 362 -16.96 -15.68 -13.07
N SER A 363 -18.05 -16.09 -13.73
CA SER A 363 -19.25 -15.24 -13.89
C SER A 363 -19.89 -14.81 -12.56
N THR A 364 -20.07 -15.74 -11.63
CA THR A 364 -20.70 -15.45 -10.34
C THR A 364 -19.77 -14.60 -9.48
N TRP A 365 -18.47 -14.90 -9.48
CA TRP A 365 -17.47 -14.12 -8.76
C TRP A 365 -17.39 -12.68 -9.25
N PHE A 366 -17.25 -12.45 -10.56
CA PHE A 366 -17.19 -11.09 -11.09
C PHE A 366 -18.49 -10.31 -10.84
N THR A 367 -19.65 -10.94 -11.01
CA THR A 367 -20.94 -10.29 -10.71
C THR A 367 -21.04 -9.88 -9.24
N LEU A 368 -20.62 -10.77 -8.34
CA LEU A 368 -20.59 -10.51 -6.90
C LEU A 368 -19.60 -9.40 -6.55
N ALA A 369 -18.39 -9.47 -7.09
CA ALA A 369 -17.33 -8.52 -6.80
C ALA A 369 -17.71 -7.11 -7.30
N SER A 370 -18.37 -6.99 -8.46
CA SER A 370 -18.93 -5.72 -8.94
C SER A 370 -20.03 -5.17 -8.04
N LYS A 371 -20.96 -6.02 -7.56
CA LYS A 371 -22.00 -5.58 -6.60
C LYS A 371 -21.41 -5.10 -5.28
N LEU A 372 -20.42 -5.83 -4.73
CA LEU A 372 -19.73 -5.42 -3.52
C LEU A 372 -18.91 -4.14 -3.74
N TYR A 373 -18.27 -3.98 -4.89
CA TYR A 373 -17.57 -2.74 -5.23
C TYR A 373 -18.53 -1.54 -5.24
N GLN A 374 -19.71 -1.70 -5.85
CA GLN A 374 -20.74 -0.66 -5.84
C GLN A 374 -21.23 -0.34 -4.41
N LEU A 375 -21.43 -1.34 -3.56
CA LEU A 375 -21.79 -1.11 -2.15
C LEU A 375 -20.73 -0.27 -1.42
N TYR A 376 -19.45 -0.54 -1.67
CA TYR A 376 -18.36 0.14 -0.97
C TYR A 376 -18.18 1.57 -1.48
N PHE A 377 -18.19 1.79 -2.80
CA PHE A 377 -17.77 3.08 -3.39
C PHE A 377 -18.90 3.97 -3.89
N ASN A 378 -20.12 3.45 -4.07
CA ASN A 378 -21.25 4.29 -4.46
C ASN A 378 -21.84 4.99 -3.23
N GLU A 379 -21.82 6.33 -3.22
CA GLU A 379 -22.36 7.16 -2.12
C GLU A 379 -23.89 7.08 -2.01
N LEU A 380 -24.59 6.66 -3.07
CA LEU A 380 -26.05 6.48 -3.10
C LEU A 380 -26.52 5.18 -2.42
N SER A 381 -25.61 4.44 -1.78
CA SER A 381 -25.87 3.15 -1.14
C SER A 381 -26.51 3.27 0.25
N ASP A 382 -26.92 2.11 0.79
CA ASP A 382 -27.62 1.94 2.07
C ASP A 382 -27.09 2.84 3.20
N THR A 383 -27.98 3.64 3.77
CA THR A 383 -27.73 4.53 4.93
C THR A 383 -27.06 3.83 6.10
N LYS A 384 -27.32 2.52 6.30
CA LYS A 384 -26.67 1.74 7.36
C LYS A 384 -25.19 1.53 7.06
N ALA A 385 -24.83 1.18 5.82
CA ALA A 385 -23.44 1.01 5.39
C ALA A 385 -22.63 2.29 5.62
N GLN A 386 -23.18 3.43 5.21
CA GLN A 386 -22.56 4.74 5.40
C GLN A 386 -22.32 5.07 6.88
N SER A 387 -23.25 4.71 7.76
CA SER A 387 -23.05 4.89 9.21
C SER A 387 -21.86 4.09 9.76
N PHE A 388 -21.60 2.88 9.22
CA PHE A 388 -20.44 2.07 9.60
C PHE A 388 -19.14 2.60 9.00
N PHE A 389 -19.18 3.06 7.74
CA PHE A 389 -18.04 3.70 7.10
C PHE A 389 -17.67 5.03 7.79
N ASN A 390 -18.62 5.83 8.25
CA ASN A 390 -18.32 7.01 9.05
C ASN A 390 -17.63 6.65 10.38
N LYS A 391 -18.06 5.56 11.04
CA LYS A 391 -17.38 5.04 12.23
C LYS A 391 -15.96 4.56 11.92
N MET A 392 -15.72 3.99 10.73
CA MET A 392 -14.38 3.62 10.26
C MET A 392 -13.49 4.85 10.15
N ARG A 393 -13.98 5.88 9.46
CA ARG A 393 -13.27 7.15 9.27
C ARG A 393 -12.83 7.74 10.61
N THR A 394 -13.74 7.81 11.59
CA THR A 394 -13.42 8.28 12.95
C THR A 394 -12.39 7.41 13.71
N LYS A 395 -12.27 6.11 13.38
CA LYS A 395 -11.27 5.22 13.99
C LYS A 395 -9.90 5.33 13.33
N LEU A 396 -9.85 5.65 12.04
CA LEU A 396 -8.61 5.86 11.30
C LEU A 396 -7.98 7.21 11.69
N ASP A 397 -8.81 8.25 11.81
CA ASP A 397 -8.35 9.61 12.11
C ASP A 397 -8.10 9.82 13.61
N VAL A 398 -7.00 9.23 14.10
CA VAL A 398 -6.54 9.41 15.47
C VAL A 398 -5.92 10.80 15.66
N ASP A 399 -5.32 11.36 14.62
CA ASP A 399 -4.54 12.59 14.68
C ASP A 399 -5.43 13.83 14.76
N ILE A 400 -6.53 13.90 13.99
CA ILE A 400 -7.50 14.99 14.13
C ILE A 400 -8.14 14.94 15.51
N ARG A 401 -8.50 13.74 15.99
CA ARG A 401 -9.17 13.59 17.29
C ARG A 401 -8.23 13.98 18.42
N PHE A 402 -6.95 13.62 18.31
CA PHE A 402 -5.94 14.09 19.25
C PHE A 402 -5.83 15.62 19.21
N SER A 403 -5.76 16.21 18.01
CA SER A 403 -5.65 17.64 17.81
C SER A 403 -6.85 18.41 18.35
N GLU A 404 -8.09 18.00 18.03
CA GLU A 404 -9.32 18.59 18.52
C GLU A 404 -9.41 18.49 20.05
N ASN A 405 -9.14 17.32 20.63
CA ASN A 405 -9.16 17.15 22.08
C ASN A 405 -8.11 18.01 22.78
N ARG A 406 -6.93 18.19 22.17
CA ARG A 406 -5.88 19.04 22.72
C ARG A 406 -6.27 20.51 22.61
N CYS A 407 -6.76 20.95 21.45
CA CYS A 407 -7.17 22.34 21.23
C CYS A 407 -8.37 22.73 22.11
N ASN A 408 -9.39 21.87 22.22
CA ASN A 408 -10.53 22.07 23.12
C ASN A 408 -10.11 22.27 24.58
N LYS A 409 -9.09 21.55 25.06
CA LYS A 409 -8.59 21.69 26.43
C LYS A 409 -7.78 22.98 26.64
N VAL A 410 -7.09 23.45 25.62
CA VAL A 410 -6.21 24.63 25.70
C VAL A 410 -6.98 25.92 25.44
N LEU A 411 -8.05 25.88 24.64
CA LEU A 411 -8.91 27.01 24.33
C LEU A 411 -9.33 27.82 25.59
N PRO A 412 -9.93 27.20 26.64
CA PRO A 412 -10.32 27.95 27.83
C PRO A 412 -9.12 28.55 28.58
N VAL A 413 -7.95 27.91 28.55
CA VAL A 413 -6.72 28.45 29.17
C VAL A 413 -6.27 29.73 28.46
N ALA A 414 -6.31 29.73 27.12
CA ALA A 414 -5.99 30.92 26.34
C ALA A 414 -7.03 32.03 26.53
N GLU A 415 -8.32 31.70 26.62
CA GLU A 415 -9.38 32.67 26.95
C GLU A 415 -9.18 33.28 28.34
N THR A 416 -8.83 32.48 29.35
CA THR A 416 -8.53 33.02 30.68
C THR A 416 -7.32 33.95 30.67
N ALA A 417 -6.27 33.62 29.92
CA ALA A 417 -5.10 34.47 29.76
C ALA A 417 -5.43 35.80 29.05
N TYR A 418 -6.41 35.80 28.14
CA TYR A 418 -6.93 37.02 27.54
C TYR A 418 -7.70 37.87 28.56
N GLN A 419 -8.58 37.23 29.35
CA GLN A 419 -9.45 37.89 30.32
C GLN A 419 -8.71 38.43 31.56
N GLU A 420 -7.49 37.94 31.80
CA GLU A 420 -6.68 38.31 32.94
C GLU A 420 -6.18 39.77 32.87
N GLY A 421 -6.53 40.54 33.90
CA GLY A 421 -6.09 41.94 34.05
C GLY A 421 -6.64 42.87 32.96
N LEU A 422 -7.85 42.63 32.47
CA LEU A 422 -8.51 43.52 31.51
C LEU A 422 -9.15 44.75 32.21
N PRO A 423 -8.92 45.97 31.69
CA PRO A 423 -9.67 47.16 32.09
C PRO A 423 -11.18 47.06 31.75
N THR A 424 -12.00 47.93 32.35
CA THR A 424 -13.45 48.01 32.06
C THR A 424 -13.73 48.37 30.60
N HIS A 425 -12.99 49.35 30.05
CA HIS A 425 -13.00 49.72 28.64
C HIS A 425 -11.56 49.90 28.13
N TYR A 426 -11.27 49.44 26.92
CA TYR A 426 -9.92 49.53 26.33
C TYR A 426 -9.96 49.69 24.79
N THR A 427 -8.88 50.24 24.24
CA THR A 427 -8.69 50.53 22.81
C THR A 427 -8.46 49.26 21.99
N ASN A 428 -8.60 49.38 20.67
CA ASN A 428 -8.31 48.28 19.74
C ASN A 428 -6.85 47.82 19.83
N SER A 429 -5.91 48.77 19.97
CA SER A 429 -4.49 48.45 20.14
C SER A 429 -4.20 47.57 21.37
N TYR A 430 -4.90 47.82 22.49
CA TYR A 430 -4.77 47.01 23.69
C TYR A 430 -5.42 45.63 23.52
N HIS A 431 -6.57 45.57 22.83
CA HIS A 431 -7.22 44.31 22.44
C HIS A 431 -6.26 43.42 21.64
N LEU A 432 -5.66 43.94 20.56
CA LEU A 432 -4.72 43.17 19.74
C LEU A 432 -3.49 42.70 20.53
N SER A 433 -2.96 43.53 21.43
CA SER A 433 -1.83 43.14 22.27
C SER A 433 -2.18 41.98 23.21
N LYS A 434 -3.33 42.05 23.89
CA LYS A 434 -3.84 40.99 24.76
C LYS A 434 -4.22 39.73 23.99
N PHE A 435 -4.83 39.87 22.81
CA PHE A 435 -5.12 38.74 21.93
C PHE A 435 -3.83 38.05 21.48
N ASN A 436 -2.79 38.80 21.11
CA ASN A 436 -1.49 38.23 20.76
C ASN A 436 -0.84 37.49 21.94
N GLN A 437 -1.02 37.97 23.18
CA GLN A 437 -0.58 37.25 24.37
C GLN A 437 -1.34 35.91 24.53
N ALA A 438 -2.66 35.93 24.42
CA ALA A 438 -3.50 34.72 24.47
C ALA A 438 -3.17 33.73 23.34
N LYS A 439 -2.92 34.24 22.13
CA LYS A 439 -2.47 33.46 20.98
C LYS A 439 -1.11 32.79 21.22
N ARG A 440 -0.17 33.43 21.90
CA ARG A 440 1.10 32.81 22.29
C ARG A 440 0.89 31.66 23.28
N VAL A 441 0.04 31.86 24.28
CA VAL A 441 -0.34 30.80 25.23
C VAL A 441 -1.00 29.64 24.48
N PHE A 442 -1.93 29.93 23.58
CA PHE A 442 -2.57 28.92 22.73
C PHE A 442 -1.56 28.15 21.88
N ALA A 443 -0.66 28.86 21.18
CA ALA A 443 0.41 28.28 20.36
C ALA A 443 1.40 27.42 21.16
N GLN A 444 1.62 27.73 22.44
CA GLN A 444 2.51 26.95 23.29
C GLN A 444 1.96 25.55 23.57
N TYR A 445 0.64 25.42 23.76
CA TYR A 445 0.02 24.18 24.25
C TYR A 445 -0.84 23.43 23.22
N ALA A 446 -1.40 24.12 22.24
CA ALA A 446 -2.22 23.52 21.18
C ALA A 446 -1.34 22.89 20.08
N ARG A 447 -1.76 21.75 19.52
CA ARG A 447 -1.01 20.98 18.52
C ARG A 447 -1.95 20.28 17.52
N GLY A 448 -1.45 20.06 16.30
CA GLY A 448 -2.08 19.23 15.26
C GLY A 448 -2.92 20.02 14.23
N ALA A 449 -3.57 19.29 13.32
CA ALA A 449 -4.27 19.85 12.16
C ALA A 449 -5.45 20.78 12.53
N ALA A 450 -6.14 20.54 13.65
CA ALA A 450 -7.26 21.36 14.08
C ALA A 450 -6.84 22.75 14.64
N TYR A 451 -5.53 23.02 14.78
CA TYR A 451 -5.01 24.25 15.39
C TYR A 451 -5.60 25.52 14.77
N LYS A 452 -5.63 25.63 13.43
CA LYS A 452 -6.11 26.83 12.73
C LYS A 452 -7.60 27.09 13.01
N LYS A 453 -8.43 26.04 12.99
CA LYS A 453 -9.87 26.10 13.29
C LYS A 453 -10.12 26.64 14.70
N TYR A 454 -9.39 26.13 15.70
CA TYR A 454 -9.55 26.56 17.09
C TYR A 454 -8.94 27.93 17.38
N LEU A 455 -7.90 28.33 16.65
CA LEU A 455 -7.36 29.68 16.73
C LEU A 455 -8.38 30.72 16.25
N CYS A 456 -9.12 30.42 15.17
CA CYS A 456 -10.23 31.27 14.70
C CYS A 456 -11.32 31.39 15.77
N GLN A 457 -11.69 30.29 16.43
CA GLN A 457 -12.66 30.32 17.53
C GLN A 457 -12.19 31.18 18.71
N LEU A 458 -10.89 31.13 19.04
CA LEU A 458 -10.29 31.99 20.07
C LEU A 458 -10.38 33.47 19.69
N GLU A 459 -10.10 33.80 18.42
CA GLU A 459 -10.20 35.16 17.88
C GLU A 459 -11.63 35.69 17.97
N GLU A 460 -12.60 34.92 17.48
CA GLU A 460 -14.03 35.25 17.57
C GLU A 460 -14.50 35.43 19.02
N ALA A 461 -14.07 34.57 19.94
CA ALA A 461 -14.41 34.66 21.35
C ALA A 461 -13.83 35.94 21.99
N CYS A 462 -12.57 36.26 21.71
CA CYS A 462 -11.91 37.48 22.22
C CYS A 462 -12.53 38.75 21.61
N GLU A 463 -12.83 38.75 20.31
CA GLU A 463 -13.51 39.86 19.64
C GLU A 463 -14.90 40.09 20.20
N LYS A 464 -15.68 39.02 20.39
CA LYS A 464 -17.03 39.09 20.98
C LYS A 464 -16.97 39.64 22.41
N TRP A 465 -15.97 39.23 23.18
CA TRP A 465 -15.73 39.75 24.53
C TRP A 465 -15.43 41.25 24.52
N TRP A 466 -14.60 41.73 23.59
CA TRP A 466 -14.28 43.15 23.47
C TRP A 466 -15.47 43.98 22.97
N LYS A 467 -16.19 43.49 21.96
CA LYS A 467 -17.41 44.11 21.38
C LYS A 467 -18.60 44.14 22.36
N SER A 468 -18.54 43.40 23.49
CA SER A 468 -19.56 43.40 24.54
C SER A 468 -19.59 44.67 25.42
N GLY A 469 -19.50 45.85 24.80
CA GLY A 469 -19.56 47.15 25.49
C GLY A 469 -18.26 47.58 26.17
N ARG A 470 -17.13 46.91 25.90
CA ARG A 470 -15.81 47.22 26.47
C ARG A 470 -14.93 48.06 25.53
N GLN A 471 -15.49 48.53 24.42
CA GLN A 471 -14.78 49.37 23.45
C GLN A 471 -14.72 50.81 23.96
N LEU A 472 -13.54 51.42 23.92
CA LEU A 472 -13.40 52.86 23.94
C LEU A 472 -13.67 53.39 22.53
N CYS A 473 -14.50 54.42 22.39
CA CYS A 473 -14.68 55.12 21.12
C CYS A 473 -13.34 55.77 20.74
N GLU A 474 -12.67 55.20 19.75
CA GLU A 474 -11.58 55.89 19.07
C GLU A 474 -12.23 56.91 18.12
N GLU A 475 -12.36 58.17 18.55
CA GLU A 475 -12.60 59.25 17.60
C GLU A 475 -11.43 59.28 16.61
N ILE A 476 -11.74 59.05 15.34
CA ILE A 476 -10.81 59.30 14.24
C ILE A 476 -10.54 60.80 14.27
N ASN A 477 -9.43 61.20 14.86
CA ASN A 477 -9.03 62.60 14.93
C ASN A 477 -8.69 63.05 13.50
N TYR A 478 -9.63 63.74 12.84
CA TYR A 478 -9.54 64.20 11.44
C TYR A 478 -8.47 65.30 11.20
N GLU A 479 -7.64 65.64 12.18
CA GLU A 479 -6.71 66.78 12.11
C GLU A 479 -5.24 66.45 11.82
N SER A 480 -4.90 65.21 11.43
CA SER A 480 -3.50 64.88 11.06
C SER A 480 -3.26 64.60 9.57
N ASN A 481 -4.24 64.89 8.69
CA ASN A 481 -4.08 64.66 7.24
C ASN A 481 -4.20 65.94 6.39
N ARG A 482 -3.53 67.01 6.84
CA ARG A 482 -3.21 68.19 6.01
C ARG A 482 -1.72 68.50 6.13
N THR A 483 -0.86 67.63 5.60
CA THR A 483 0.47 67.97 5.00
C THR A 483 1.25 66.70 4.68
N ALA A 484 0.78 65.93 3.70
CA ALA A 484 1.65 65.06 2.89
C ALA A 484 0.97 64.88 1.52
N LEU A 485 1.18 65.87 0.66
CA LEU A 485 0.99 65.72 -0.78
C LEU A 485 1.95 64.61 -1.25
N CYS A 486 1.41 63.43 -1.51
CA CYS A 486 2.01 62.45 -2.42
C CYS A 486 0.99 62.15 -3.52
N GLU A 487 1.50 62.22 -4.74
CA GLU A 487 0.81 62.24 -6.02
C GLU A 487 -0.06 60.99 -6.30
N PRO A 488 -1.08 61.11 -7.17
CA PRO A 488 -1.93 60.00 -7.55
C PRO A 488 -1.28 59.17 -8.67
N VAL A 489 -1.07 57.87 -8.44
CA VAL A 489 -0.90 56.90 -9.53
C VAL A 489 -2.20 56.14 -9.71
N THR A 490 -2.87 56.47 -10.79
CA THR A 490 -4.07 55.83 -11.32
C THR A 490 -3.81 54.38 -11.71
N SER A 491 -4.65 53.48 -11.22
CA SER A 491 -4.86 52.15 -11.78
C SER A 491 -5.70 52.26 -13.06
N SER A 492 -5.18 51.80 -14.20
CA SER A 492 -6.00 51.38 -15.35
C SER A 492 -5.73 49.91 -15.64
N SER A 493 -6.78 49.12 -15.48
CA SER A 493 -6.96 47.82 -16.10
C SER A 493 -6.80 47.89 -17.63
N ARG A 494 -6.09 46.91 -18.21
CA ARG A 494 -6.39 46.43 -19.56
C ARG A 494 -5.95 44.98 -19.70
N CYS A 495 -6.93 44.18 -20.11
CA CYS A 495 -6.81 42.81 -20.57
C CYS A 495 -5.69 42.67 -21.62
N HIS A 496 -4.91 41.60 -21.51
CA HIS A 496 -4.69 40.63 -22.60
C HIS A 496 -4.26 39.29 -22.04
#